data_AF-A0A535V2B5-F1
#
_entry.id   AF-A0A535V2B5-F1
#
_cell.length_a   1.000
_cell.length_b   1.000
_cell.length_c   1.000
_cell.angle_alpha   90.00
_cell.angle_beta   90.00
_cell.angle_gamma   90.00
#
_symmetry.space_group_name_H-M   'P 1'
#
loop_
_entity.id
_entity.type
_entity.pdbx_description
1 polymer ?
#
loop_
_entity_poly.entity_id
_entity_poly.type
_entity_poly.pdbx_seq_one_letter_code
_entity_poly.pdbx_strand_id
1 'polypeptide(L)'
;MRYHTNKQKINKKRAKAVEGATQALERRRRSIGAYPLSRAGAAELDGTIFALRTLGYIGSDDTLTVKGRLLRGIFHPSGVLIIELIMLGALDELTAGELAEVCSWFSFDNERRLNNRDVLNANSKRVRGELWRIEQHVHGIEERANIMFTPGIVPDFHGVALAWSRGMSLGGLLRRIDLAEGDLLMLLNQTIDLIQQVQSAVGQVLDARDVWEQASPVLTEGVTSERSAAAHAKSRIEQLLIQRERIERLRPLLAQAASSLLHGIIIQSRTVPSMAIRIGDELVPLDAEEDADNLDTLG
;
A
#
# COMPACT_ATOMS: atom_id res chain seq x y z
N MET A 1 15.56 47.95 -49.35
CA MET A 1 14.86 46.69 -49.73
C MET A 1 15.54 45.38 -49.29
N ARG A 2 16.88 45.26 -49.18
CA ARG A 2 17.57 43.99 -48.85
C ARG A 2 17.44 43.50 -47.39
N TYR A 3 17.09 44.37 -46.44
CA TYR A 3 16.98 44.00 -45.01
C TYR A 3 15.69 43.23 -44.65
N HIS A 4 14.56 43.51 -45.32
CA HIS A 4 13.28 42.86 -45.01
C HIS A 4 13.21 41.41 -45.53
N THR A 5 13.84 41.14 -46.67
CA THR A 5 13.88 39.80 -47.28
C THR A 5 14.70 38.81 -46.46
N ASN A 6 15.73 39.27 -45.74
CA ASN A 6 16.58 38.41 -44.92
C ASN A 6 15.88 38.01 -43.61
N LYS A 7 15.13 38.93 -42.99
CA LYS A 7 14.36 38.68 -41.76
C LYS A 7 13.22 37.67 -41.98
N GLN A 8 12.54 37.73 -43.14
CA GLN A 8 11.52 36.74 -43.53
C GLN A 8 12.12 35.34 -43.78
N LYS A 9 13.31 35.24 -44.40
CA LYS A 9 14.01 33.97 -44.59
C LYS A 9 14.43 33.33 -43.26
N ILE A 10 14.90 34.12 -42.30
CA ILE A 10 15.30 33.65 -40.97
C ILE A 10 14.09 33.14 -40.18
N ASN A 11 12.95 33.84 -40.22
CA ASN A 11 11.72 33.39 -39.56
C ASN A 11 11.17 32.09 -40.17
N LYS A 12 11.21 31.95 -41.50
CA LYS A 12 10.77 30.73 -42.18
C LYS A 12 11.66 29.52 -41.85
N LYS A 13 12.96 29.74 -41.66
CA LYS A 13 13.92 28.70 -41.25
C LYS A 13 13.73 28.28 -39.79
N ARG A 14 13.45 29.23 -38.88
CA ARG A 14 13.09 28.94 -37.49
C ARG A 14 11.76 28.20 -37.36
N ALA A 15 10.72 28.61 -38.10
CA ALA A 15 9.44 27.93 -38.12
C ALA A 15 9.60 26.46 -38.56
N LYS A 16 10.34 26.22 -39.64
CA LYS A 16 10.62 24.85 -40.14
C LYS A 16 11.46 24.00 -39.17
N ALA A 17 12.35 24.63 -38.40
CA ALA A 17 13.13 23.96 -37.36
C ALA A 17 12.29 23.60 -36.12
N VAL A 18 11.35 24.47 -35.73
CA VAL A 18 10.39 24.21 -34.65
C VAL A 18 9.41 23.10 -35.06
N GLU A 19 8.96 23.12 -36.31
CA GLU A 19 8.09 22.09 -36.89
C GLU A 19 8.81 20.73 -37.02
N GLY A 20 10.10 20.74 -37.37
CA GLY A 20 10.94 19.54 -37.35
C GLY A 20 11.20 18.99 -35.95
N ALA A 21 11.40 19.87 -34.96
CA ALA A 21 11.62 19.49 -33.56
C ALA A 21 10.35 18.91 -32.91
N THR A 22 9.19 19.48 -33.21
CA THR A 22 7.88 18.98 -32.76
C THR A 22 7.53 17.63 -33.39
N GLN A 23 7.79 17.44 -34.70
CA GLN A 23 7.63 16.14 -35.36
C GLN A 23 8.62 15.09 -34.84
N ALA A 24 9.84 15.47 -34.49
CA ALA A 24 10.82 14.56 -33.88
C ALA A 24 10.40 14.15 -32.46
N LEU A 25 9.85 15.07 -31.68
CA LEU A 25 9.25 14.79 -30.36
C LEU A 25 8.04 13.87 -30.47
N GLU A 26 7.15 14.09 -31.45
CA GLU A 26 6.01 13.20 -31.70
C GLU A 26 6.43 11.81 -32.16
N ARG A 27 7.46 11.69 -33.01
CA ARG A 27 8.01 10.39 -33.41
C ARG A 27 8.63 9.65 -32.22
N ARG A 28 9.32 10.35 -31.34
CA ARG A 28 9.89 9.80 -30.09
C ARG A 28 8.80 9.42 -29.09
N ARG A 29 7.69 10.17 -29.05
CA ARG A 29 6.49 9.86 -28.24
C ARG A 29 5.77 8.60 -28.76
N ARG A 30 5.74 8.40 -30.08
CA ARG A 30 5.19 7.20 -30.74
C ARG A 30 6.06 5.96 -30.56
N SER A 31 7.39 6.09 -30.56
CA SER A 31 8.30 4.96 -30.36
C SER A 31 8.33 4.43 -28.92
N ILE A 32 7.86 5.20 -27.95
CA ILE A 32 7.76 4.82 -26.52
C ILE A 32 6.45 4.06 -26.21
N GLY A 33 5.55 3.85 -27.19
CA GLY A 33 4.31 3.10 -26.95
C GLY A 33 3.33 3.81 -26.00
N ALA A 34 3.40 5.14 -25.89
CA ALA A 34 2.47 5.93 -25.10
C ALA A 34 1.15 6.06 -25.85
N TYR A 35 0.17 5.22 -25.55
CA TYR A 35 -1.23 5.57 -25.78
C TYR A 35 -1.48 6.90 -25.06
N PRO A 36 -1.86 7.99 -25.77
CA PRO A 36 -2.13 9.25 -25.09
C PRO A 36 -3.30 9.04 -24.13
N LEU A 37 -3.08 9.36 -22.86
CA LEU A 37 -4.15 9.35 -21.85
C LEU A 37 -5.33 10.21 -22.33
N SER A 38 -6.54 9.84 -21.93
CA SER A 38 -7.71 10.71 -22.09
C SER A 38 -7.47 12.03 -21.32
N ARG A 39 -8.23 13.09 -21.61
CA ARG A 39 -8.14 14.32 -20.82
C ARG A 39 -8.38 14.08 -19.33
N ALA A 40 -9.32 13.19 -19.01
CA ALA A 40 -9.59 12.78 -17.64
C ALA A 40 -8.40 12.03 -17.03
N GLY A 41 -7.82 11.06 -17.74
CA GLY A 41 -6.67 10.30 -17.25
C GLY A 41 -5.40 11.15 -17.09
N ALA A 42 -5.20 12.16 -17.95
CA ALA A 42 -4.12 13.13 -17.78
C ALA A 42 -4.33 14.00 -16.54
N ALA A 43 -5.55 14.50 -16.31
CA ALA A 43 -5.88 15.28 -15.13
C ALA A 43 -5.76 14.47 -13.83
N GLU A 44 -6.19 13.21 -13.84
CA GLU A 44 -6.05 12.28 -12.70
C GLU A 44 -4.58 11.98 -12.40
N LEU A 45 -3.74 11.77 -13.43
CA LEU A 45 -2.30 11.59 -13.27
C LEU A 45 -1.64 12.85 -12.67
N ASP A 46 -1.97 14.02 -13.20
CA ASP A 46 -1.43 15.30 -12.71
C ASP A 46 -1.83 15.54 -11.24
N GLY A 47 -3.08 15.28 -10.89
CA GLY A 47 -3.59 15.33 -9.52
C GLY A 47 -2.88 14.34 -8.60
N THR A 48 -2.68 13.10 -9.07
CA THR A 48 -1.94 12.07 -8.32
C THR A 48 -0.49 12.48 -8.06
N ILE A 49 0.20 13.00 -9.07
CA ILE A 49 1.59 13.50 -8.93
C ILE A 49 1.62 14.67 -7.92
N PHE A 50 0.66 15.60 -8.01
CA PHE A 50 0.56 16.71 -7.06
C PHE A 50 0.37 16.20 -5.62
N ALA A 51 -0.54 15.26 -5.40
CA ALA A 51 -0.79 14.68 -4.09
C ALA A 51 0.45 13.95 -3.53
N LEU A 52 1.09 13.10 -4.34
CA LEU A 52 2.29 12.36 -3.95
C LEU A 52 3.50 13.27 -3.67
N ARG A 53 3.66 14.39 -4.39
CA ARG A 53 4.66 15.42 -4.05
C ARG A 53 4.34 16.12 -2.75
N THR A 54 3.08 16.51 -2.55
CA THR A 54 2.62 17.21 -1.35
C THR A 54 2.79 16.36 -0.09
N LEU A 55 2.54 15.06 -0.20
CA LEU A 55 2.73 14.08 0.87
C LEU A 55 4.20 13.62 1.07
N GLY A 56 5.10 14.03 0.17
CA GLY A 56 6.53 13.72 0.24
C GLY A 56 6.92 12.33 -0.25
N TYR A 57 6.12 11.70 -1.11
CA TYR A 57 6.47 10.45 -1.81
C TYR A 57 7.39 10.68 -3.00
N ILE A 58 7.25 11.84 -3.66
CA ILE A 58 8.08 12.28 -4.78
C ILE A 58 8.86 13.53 -4.34
N GLY A 59 10.18 13.50 -4.48
CA GLY A 59 11.09 14.60 -4.19
C GLY A 59 10.96 15.75 -5.18
N SER A 60 11.61 16.87 -4.87
CA SER A 60 11.67 18.05 -5.75
C SER A 60 12.48 17.81 -7.04
N ASP A 61 13.30 16.76 -7.06
CA ASP A 61 14.14 16.30 -8.17
C ASP A 61 13.50 15.15 -8.98
N ASP A 62 12.20 14.91 -8.77
CA ASP A 62 11.43 13.86 -9.43
C ASP A 62 11.87 12.43 -9.07
N THR A 63 12.60 12.28 -7.97
CA THR A 63 13.00 10.97 -7.45
C THR A 63 12.03 10.47 -6.38
N LEU A 64 11.93 9.15 -6.22
CA LEU A 64 11.12 8.56 -5.15
C LEU A 64 11.87 8.65 -3.81
N THR A 65 11.20 9.19 -2.81
CA THR A 65 11.67 9.20 -1.42
C THR A 65 11.54 7.80 -0.80
N VAL A 66 11.92 7.66 0.48
CA VAL A 66 11.64 6.44 1.28
C VAL A 66 10.15 6.06 1.18
N LYS A 67 9.25 7.04 1.37
CA LYS A 67 7.79 6.85 1.23
C LYS A 67 7.42 6.37 -0.17
N GLY A 68 7.94 7.02 -1.20
CA GLY A 68 7.69 6.65 -2.60
C GLY A 68 8.12 5.22 -2.93
N ARG A 69 9.25 4.78 -2.38
CA ARG A 69 9.75 3.42 -2.58
C ARG A 69 8.94 2.38 -1.83
N LEU A 70 8.50 2.67 -0.61
CA LEU A 70 7.58 1.82 0.14
C LEU A 70 6.27 1.64 -0.63
N LEU A 71 5.69 2.74 -1.13
CA LEU A 71 4.41 2.70 -1.87
C LEU A 71 4.50 1.86 -3.14
N ARG A 72 5.64 1.90 -3.83
CA ARG A 72 5.88 1.06 -5.01
C ARG A 72 5.80 -0.45 -4.70
N GLY A 73 6.07 -0.86 -3.46
CA GLY A 73 6.00 -2.25 -3.02
C GLY A 73 4.67 -2.67 -2.39
N ILE A 74 3.74 -1.73 -2.17
CA ILE A 74 2.46 -1.97 -1.50
C ILE A 74 1.32 -1.79 -2.51
N PHE A 75 0.77 -2.90 -2.98
CA PHE A 75 -0.35 -2.94 -3.92
C PHE A 75 -1.66 -3.05 -3.13
N HIS A 76 -2.00 -1.97 -2.42
CA HIS A 76 -3.23 -1.88 -1.63
C HIS A 76 -3.86 -0.48 -1.82
N PRO A 77 -5.19 -0.36 -2.00
CA PRO A 77 -5.85 0.94 -2.17
C PRO A 77 -5.52 1.93 -1.03
N SER A 78 -5.50 1.45 0.21
CA SER A 78 -5.13 2.22 1.40
C SER A 78 -3.62 2.29 1.68
N GLY A 79 -2.76 1.96 0.71
CA GLY A 79 -1.30 1.86 0.90
C GLY A 79 -0.66 3.13 1.44
N VAL A 80 -1.18 4.30 1.03
CA VAL A 80 -0.74 5.62 1.56
C VAL A 80 -0.98 5.70 3.07
N LEU A 81 -2.16 5.33 3.57
CA LEU A 81 -2.48 5.37 5.00
C LEU A 81 -1.56 4.44 5.82
N ILE A 82 -1.28 3.24 5.30
CA ILE A 82 -0.37 2.28 5.93
C ILE A 82 1.04 2.89 6.04
N ILE A 83 1.55 3.50 4.98
CA ILE A 83 2.89 4.12 4.97
C ILE A 83 2.93 5.33 5.89
N GLU A 84 1.90 6.16 5.92
CA GLU A 84 1.84 7.29 6.85
C GLU A 84 1.86 6.82 8.32
N LEU A 85 1.18 5.72 8.67
CA LEU A 85 1.27 5.13 10.00
C LEU A 85 2.69 4.69 10.36
N ILE A 86 3.39 4.04 9.41
CA ILE A 86 4.80 3.65 9.55
C ILE A 86 5.66 4.92 9.73
N MET A 87 5.49 5.93 8.87
CA MET A 87 6.31 7.14 8.87
C MET A 87 6.03 8.09 10.04
N LEU A 88 4.85 7.99 10.65
CA LEU A 88 4.53 8.68 11.90
C LEU A 88 5.18 7.99 13.11
N GLY A 89 5.41 6.67 13.04
CA GLY A 89 5.84 5.86 14.19
C GLY A 89 4.69 5.41 15.07
N ALA A 90 3.46 5.45 14.54
CA ALA A 90 2.28 5.03 15.27
C ALA A 90 2.37 3.54 15.68
N LEU A 91 3.13 2.75 14.92
CA LEU A 91 3.28 1.30 15.07
C LEU A 91 4.44 0.88 16.00
N ASP A 92 5.26 1.83 16.47
CA ASP A 92 6.57 1.54 17.12
C ASP A 92 6.44 0.77 18.45
N GLU A 93 5.31 0.94 19.14
CA GLU A 93 5.05 0.32 20.46
C GLU A 93 4.14 -0.91 20.38
N LEU A 94 3.81 -1.38 19.17
CA LEU A 94 2.91 -2.51 19.00
C LEU A 94 3.64 -3.84 19.15
N THR A 95 2.97 -4.78 19.82
CA THR A 95 3.33 -6.20 19.71
C THR A 95 3.02 -6.74 18.31
N ALA A 96 3.60 -7.88 17.94
CA ALA A 96 3.33 -8.54 16.66
C ALA A 96 1.83 -8.80 16.42
N GLY A 97 1.10 -9.23 17.45
CA GLY A 97 -0.35 -9.46 17.35
C GLY A 97 -1.16 -8.16 17.19
N GLU A 98 -0.73 -7.06 17.83
CA GLU A 98 -1.35 -5.75 17.64
C GLU A 98 -1.04 -5.15 16.27
N LEU A 99 0.15 -5.41 15.72
CA LEU A 99 0.49 -5.04 14.36
C LEU A 99 -0.37 -5.81 13.35
N ALA A 100 -0.55 -7.12 13.57
CA ALA A 100 -1.46 -7.94 12.76
C ALA A 100 -2.91 -7.40 12.80
N GLU A 101 -3.37 -6.99 13.99
CA GLU A 101 -4.66 -6.34 14.18
C GLU A 101 -4.80 -5.05 13.38
N VAL A 102 -3.81 -4.14 13.44
CA VAL A 102 -3.83 -2.90 12.66
C VAL A 102 -3.87 -3.18 11.16
N CYS A 103 -3.10 -4.15 10.66
CA CYS A 103 -3.13 -4.54 9.25
C CYS A 103 -4.50 -5.10 8.84
N SER A 104 -5.17 -5.86 9.71
CA SER A 104 -6.46 -6.48 9.39
C SER A 104 -7.57 -5.46 9.12
N TRP A 105 -7.47 -4.24 9.67
CA TRP A 105 -8.44 -3.17 9.43
C TRP A 105 -8.53 -2.76 7.96
N PHE A 106 -7.44 -2.92 7.21
CA PHE A 106 -7.37 -2.58 5.80
C PHE A 106 -7.84 -3.71 4.89
N SER A 107 -7.98 -4.94 5.41
CA SER A 107 -8.46 -6.09 4.65
C SER A 107 -10.00 -6.20 4.61
N PHE A 108 -10.70 -5.44 5.46
CA PHE A 108 -12.15 -5.46 5.54
C PHE A 108 -12.77 -4.20 4.92
N ASP A 109 -13.55 -4.37 3.86
CA ASP A 109 -14.15 -3.31 3.05
C ASP A 109 -15.69 -3.30 3.06
N ASN A 110 -16.32 -4.23 3.79
CA ASN A 110 -17.76 -4.36 3.80
C ASN A 110 -18.41 -3.33 4.75
N GLU A 111 -19.18 -2.39 4.18
CA GLU A 111 -19.85 -1.32 4.92
C GLU A 111 -21.04 -1.79 5.78
N ARG A 112 -21.35 -3.10 5.80
CA ARG A 112 -22.38 -3.64 6.70
C ARG A 112 -22.02 -3.36 8.15
N ARG A 113 -23.01 -2.94 8.94
CA ARG A 113 -22.85 -2.87 10.40
C ARG A 113 -22.50 -4.25 10.93
N LEU A 114 -21.40 -4.33 11.68
CA LEU A 114 -20.98 -5.55 12.35
C LEU A 114 -21.44 -5.52 13.80
N ASN A 115 -22.08 -6.61 14.24
CA ASN A 115 -22.26 -6.83 15.68
C ASN A 115 -20.94 -7.35 16.25
N ASN A 116 -20.03 -6.43 16.58
CA ASN A 116 -18.73 -6.74 17.14
C ASN A 116 -18.71 -6.53 18.66
N ARG A 117 -18.43 -7.61 19.40
CA ARG A 117 -18.38 -7.61 20.87
C ARG A 117 -16.99 -7.33 21.44
N ASP A 118 -15.97 -7.23 20.60
CA ASP A 118 -14.62 -6.95 21.03
C ASP A 118 -14.41 -5.46 21.35
N VAL A 119 -13.42 -5.20 22.19
CA VAL A 119 -13.04 -3.84 22.59
C VAL A 119 -11.60 -3.60 22.19
N LEU A 120 -11.36 -2.50 21.48
CA LEU A 120 -10.01 -2.06 21.16
C LEU A 120 -9.20 -1.85 22.45
N ASN A 121 -7.99 -2.41 22.47
CA ASN A 121 -7.06 -2.16 23.55
C ASN A 121 -6.50 -0.72 23.48
N ALA A 122 -5.74 -0.30 24.49
CA ALA A 122 -5.24 1.08 24.57
C ALA A 122 -4.34 1.45 23.38
N ASN A 123 -3.44 0.56 22.98
CA ASN A 123 -2.52 0.79 21.86
C ASN A 123 -3.27 0.90 20.53
N SER A 124 -4.20 0.00 20.24
CA SER A 124 -5.03 0.04 19.03
C SER A 124 -5.92 1.29 19.00
N LYS A 125 -6.45 1.74 20.16
CA LYS A 125 -7.18 3.03 20.25
C LYS A 125 -6.28 4.21 19.91
N ARG A 126 -5.04 4.22 20.41
CA ARG A 126 -4.04 5.25 20.05
C ARG A 126 -3.81 5.27 18.54
N VAL A 127 -3.57 4.11 17.93
CA VAL A 127 -3.35 3.99 16.48
C VAL A 127 -4.58 4.43 15.68
N ARG A 128 -5.81 4.07 16.10
CA ARG A 128 -7.05 4.56 15.47
C ARG A 128 -7.13 6.09 15.47
N GLY A 129 -6.76 6.72 16.58
CA GLY A 129 -6.75 8.19 16.69
C GLY A 129 -5.73 8.86 15.78
N GLU A 130 -4.56 8.25 15.60
CA GLU A 130 -3.55 8.73 14.64
C GLU A 130 -3.97 8.47 13.19
N LEU A 131 -4.51 7.29 12.89
CA LEU A 131 -5.03 6.94 11.57
C LEU A 131 -6.13 7.90 11.12
N TRP A 132 -7.07 8.25 12.01
CA TRP A 132 -8.10 9.22 11.69
C TRP A 132 -7.50 10.58 11.28
N ARG A 133 -6.49 11.08 12.01
CA ARG A 133 -5.83 12.35 11.68
C ARG A 133 -5.07 12.26 10.34
N ILE A 134 -4.41 11.14 10.08
CA ILE A 134 -3.73 10.86 8.81
C ILE A 134 -4.74 10.87 7.66
N GLU A 135 -5.85 10.15 7.82
CA GLU A 135 -6.91 10.06 6.82
C GLU A 135 -7.46 11.44 6.46
N GLN A 136 -7.81 12.26 7.46
CA GLN A 136 -8.28 13.63 7.21
C GLN A 136 -7.23 14.48 6.48
N HIS A 137 -5.94 14.33 6.82
CA HIS A 137 -4.86 15.05 6.16
C HIS A 137 -4.70 14.64 4.69
N VAL A 138 -4.72 13.33 4.43
CA VAL A 138 -4.60 12.75 3.08
C VAL A 138 -5.79 13.15 2.22
N HIS A 139 -7.03 12.97 2.71
CA HIS A 139 -8.24 13.36 1.99
C HIS A 139 -8.26 14.86 1.65
N GLY A 140 -7.83 15.72 2.58
CA GLY A 140 -7.73 17.15 2.30
C GLY A 140 -6.72 17.48 1.18
N ILE A 141 -5.66 16.69 1.00
CA ILE A 141 -4.71 16.84 -0.12
C ILE A 141 -5.33 16.31 -1.42
N GLU A 142 -5.99 15.15 -1.37
CA GLU A 142 -6.63 14.52 -2.51
C GLU A 142 -7.80 15.36 -3.05
N GLU A 143 -8.56 16.01 -2.18
CA GLU A 143 -9.62 16.95 -2.55
C GLU A 143 -9.06 18.14 -3.34
N ARG A 144 -7.96 18.73 -2.86
CA ARG A 144 -7.27 19.82 -3.58
C ARG A 144 -6.68 19.35 -4.91
N ALA A 145 -6.32 18.08 -5.01
CA ALA A 145 -5.81 17.46 -6.22
C ALA A 145 -6.92 17.04 -7.20
N ASN A 146 -8.19 17.11 -6.79
CA ASN A 146 -9.35 16.65 -7.55
C ASN A 146 -9.22 15.17 -8.02
N ILE A 147 -8.81 14.29 -7.10
CA ILE A 147 -8.71 12.84 -7.32
C ILE A 147 -9.61 12.07 -6.35
N MET A 148 -9.80 10.78 -6.62
CA MET A 148 -10.54 9.89 -5.72
C MET A 148 -9.83 9.76 -4.38
N PHE A 149 -10.61 9.68 -3.30
CA PHE A 149 -10.07 9.55 -1.96
C PHE A 149 -9.48 8.16 -1.71
N THR A 150 -8.35 8.13 -1.01
CA THR A 150 -7.78 6.90 -0.48
C THR A 150 -8.80 6.24 0.47
N PRO A 151 -9.18 4.97 0.25
CA PRO A 151 -10.15 4.30 1.11
C PRO A 151 -9.67 4.20 2.57
N GLY A 152 -10.53 4.60 3.50
CA GLY A 152 -10.34 4.42 4.94
C GLY A 152 -10.60 2.99 5.40
N ILE A 153 -10.83 2.83 6.70
CA ILE A 153 -11.14 1.53 7.31
C ILE A 153 -12.56 1.51 7.87
N VAL A 154 -13.14 0.32 8.04
CA VAL A 154 -14.43 0.17 8.72
C VAL A 154 -14.24 0.30 10.24
N PRO A 155 -14.91 1.27 10.91
CA PRO A 155 -14.76 1.48 12.36
C PRO A 155 -15.10 0.26 13.22
N ASP A 156 -16.11 -0.50 12.81
CA ASP A 156 -16.69 -1.60 13.59
C ASP A 156 -15.91 -2.92 13.45
N PHE A 157 -14.95 -3.01 12.53
CA PHE A 157 -14.10 -4.20 12.36
C PHE A 157 -12.81 -4.07 13.16
N HIS A 158 -12.70 -4.85 14.24
CA HIS A 158 -11.52 -4.94 15.11
C HIS A 158 -11.57 -6.18 16.02
N GLY A 159 -10.43 -6.53 16.61
CA GLY A 159 -10.26 -7.58 17.62
C GLY A 159 -9.98 -8.97 17.05
N VAL A 160 -10.36 -9.22 15.80
CA VAL A 160 -10.30 -10.54 15.15
C VAL A 160 -8.86 -11.05 15.04
N ALA A 161 -7.98 -10.29 14.38
CA ALA A 161 -6.60 -10.73 14.15
C ALA A 161 -5.79 -10.75 15.45
N LEU A 162 -6.03 -9.82 16.38
CA LEU A 162 -5.40 -9.88 17.71
C LEU A 162 -5.81 -11.14 18.48
N ALA A 163 -7.10 -11.45 18.54
CA ALA A 163 -7.60 -12.63 19.23
C ALA A 163 -7.09 -13.92 18.58
N TRP A 164 -7.08 -13.96 17.24
CA TRP A 164 -6.54 -15.08 16.46
C TRP A 164 -5.04 -15.30 16.73
N SER A 165 -4.22 -14.25 16.67
CA SER A 165 -2.78 -14.34 16.98
C SER A 165 -2.48 -14.81 18.40
N ARG A 166 -3.44 -14.67 19.33
CA ARG A 166 -3.37 -15.15 20.72
C ARG A 166 -3.92 -16.58 20.89
N GLY A 167 -4.27 -17.25 19.80
CA GLY A 167 -4.74 -18.63 19.79
C GLY A 167 -6.24 -18.81 20.06
N MET A 168 -7.06 -17.77 19.89
CA MET A 168 -8.52 -17.94 19.93
C MET A 168 -8.96 -18.87 18.79
N SER A 169 -9.82 -19.85 19.10
CA SER A 169 -10.37 -20.72 18.07
C SER A 169 -11.35 -19.99 17.15
N LEU A 170 -11.53 -20.49 15.93
CA LEU A 170 -12.46 -19.92 14.97
C LEU A 170 -13.88 -19.83 15.54
N GLY A 171 -14.37 -20.89 16.18
CA GLY A 171 -15.68 -20.87 16.84
C GLY A 171 -15.77 -19.83 17.96
N GLY A 172 -14.66 -19.47 18.60
CA GLY A 172 -14.58 -18.36 19.54
C GLY A 172 -14.77 -17.00 18.88
N LEU A 173 -14.16 -16.79 17.70
CA LEU A 173 -14.29 -15.57 16.92
C LEU A 173 -15.70 -15.40 16.34
N LEU A 174 -16.29 -16.45 15.77
CA LEU A 174 -17.65 -16.44 15.22
C LEU A 174 -18.73 -16.07 16.26
N ARG A 175 -18.46 -16.31 17.56
CA ARG A 175 -19.36 -15.87 18.65
C ARG A 175 -19.22 -14.39 19.01
N ARG A 176 -18.16 -13.72 18.54
CA ARG A 176 -17.81 -12.33 18.89
C ARG A 176 -18.08 -11.34 17.76
N ILE A 177 -18.01 -11.80 16.51
CA ILE A 177 -18.25 -10.97 15.33
C ILE A 177 -19.23 -11.68 14.38
N ASP A 178 -20.16 -10.90 13.84
CA ASP A 178 -21.18 -11.37 12.90
C ASP A 178 -20.62 -11.48 11.47
N LEU A 179 -19.75 -12.48 11.28
CA LEU A 179 -19.17 -12.85 9.99
C LEU A 179 -19.38 -14.34 9.74
N ALA A 180 -19.50 -14.72 8.46
CA ALA A 180 -19.44 -16.12 8.08
C ALA A 180 -18.03 -16.68 8.29
N GLU A 181 -17.93 -17.98 8.53
CA GLU A 181 -16.65 -18.70 8.66
C GLU A 181 -15.71 -18.46 7.47
N GLY A 182 -16.24 -18.60 6.24
CA GLY A 182 -15.49 -18.37 5.01
C GLY A 182 -14.94 -16.93 4.91
N ASP A 183 -15.78 -15.93 5.22
CA ASP A 183 -15.38 -14.52 5.23
C ASP A 183 -14.23 -14.29 6.21
N LEU A 184 -14.32 -14.87 7.42
CA LEU A 184 -13.31 -14.67 8.46
C LEU A 184 -11.95 -15.26 8.06
N LEU A 185 -11.94 -16.48 7.53
CA LEU A 185 -10.70 -17.13 7.07
C LEU A 185 -10.10 -16.39 5.87
N MET A 186 -10.93 -15.92 4.94
CA MET A 186 -10.50 -15.09 3.82
C MET A 186 -9.84 -13.79 4.31
N LEU A 187 -10.45 -13.10 5.26
CA LEU A 187 -9.90 -11.87 5.84
C LEU A 187 -8.57 -12.10 6.55
N LEU A 188 -8.42 -13.21 7.29
CA LEU A 188 -7.16 -13.57 7.94
C LEU A 188 -6.05 -13.85 6.91
N ASN A 189 -6.36 -14.53 5.81
CA ASN A 189 -5.40 -14.77 4.72
C ASN A 189 -5.01 -13.47 4.02
N GLN A 190 -5.98 -12.62 3.66
CA GLN A 190 -5.72 -11.29 3.08
C GLN A 190 -4.87 -10.42 4.01
N THR A 191 -5.10 -10.52 5.32
CA THR A 191 -4.29 -9.83 6.34
C THR A 191 -2.84 -10.33 6.32
N ILE A 192 -2.63 -11.65 6.24
CA ILE A 192 -1.29 -12.25 6.13
C ILE A 192 -0.59 -11.76 4.86
N ASP A 193 -1.28 -11.78 3.73
CA ASP A 193 -0.74 -11.34 2.43
C ASP A 193 -0.34 -9.85 2.49
N LEU A 194 -1.17 -9.00 3.09
CA LEU A 194 -0.87 -7.59 3.29
C LEU A 194 0.37 -7.39 4.18
N ILE A 195 0.46 -8.11 5.31
CA ILE A 195 1.63 -8.02 6.21
C ILE A 195 2.90 -8.43 5.47
N GLN A 196 2.86 -9.53 4.70
CA GLN A 196 4.00 -10.00 3.92
C GLN A 196 4.40 -9.02 2.81
N GLN A 197 3.41 -8.39 2.16
CA GLN A 197 3.65 -7.34 1.16
C GLN A 197 4.35 -6.13 1.79
N VAL A 198 3.84 -5.63 2.92
CA VAL A 198 4.47 -4.52 3.66
C VAL A 198 5.88 -4.90 4.12
N GLN A 199 6.08 -6.11 4.62
CA GLN A 199 7.39 -6.63 5.02
C GLN A 199 8.38 -6.66 3.84
N SER A 200 7.92 -7.12 2.68
CA SER A 200 8.72 -7.16 1.46
C SER A 200 9.12 -5.76 1.00
N ALA A 201 8.16 -4.82 0.97
CA ALA A 201 8.41 -3.42 0.64
C ALA A 201 9.44 -2.79 1.59
N VAL A 202 9.29 -3.02 2.89
CA VAL A 202 10.25 -2.61 3.92
C VAL A 202 11.65 -3.17 3.64
N GLY A 203 11.77 -4.47 3.35
CA GLY A 203 13.04 -5.10 3.02
C GLY A 203 13.70 -4.48 1.78
N GLN A 204 12.95 -4.31 0.69
CA GLN A 204 13.43 -3.70 -0.55
C GLN A 204 13.97 -2.28 -0.33
N VAL A 205 13.31 -1.48 0.51
CA VAL A 205 13.72 -0.11 0.81
C VAL A 205 14.97 -0.07 1.69
N LEU A 206 15.08 -0.96 2.68
CA LEU A 206 16.30 -1.06 3.50
C LEU A 206 17.52 -1.46 2.66
N ASP A 207 17.33 -2.31 1.66
CA ASP A 207 18.41 -2.77 0.77
C ASP A 207 18.78 -1.73 -0.30
N ALA A 208 17.90 -0.75 -0.57
CA ALA A 208 18.10 0.30 -1.58
C ALA A 208 19.03 1.43 -1.07
N ARG A 209 20.34 1.22 -1.19
CA ARG A 209 21.39 2.17 -0.73
C ARG A 209 21.20 3.59 -1.27
N ASP A 210 20.79 3.72 -2.53
CA ASP A 210 20.62 5.00 -3.20
C ASP A 210 19.59 5.90 -2.52
N VAL A 211 18.54 5.34 -1.91
CA VAL A 211 17.53 6.10 -1.15
C VAL A 211 18.13 6.76 0.09
N TRP A 212 19.07 6.08 0.73
CA TRP A 212 19.72 6.52 1.96
C TRP A 212 20.92 7.45 1.68
N GLU A 213 21.52 7.34 0.49
CA GLU A 213 22.64 8.16 0.03
C GLU A 213 22.19 9.48 -0.62
N GLN A 214 20.94 9.60 -1.08
CA GLN A 214 20.34 10.81 -1.68
C GLN A 214 20.19 12.01 -0.70
N ALA A 215 20.92 12.00 0.41
CA ALA A 215 21.16 13.15 1.27
C ALA A 215 22.30 14.06 0.78
N SER A 216 22.66 14.02 -0.51
CA SER A 216 23.64 14.96 -1.05
C SER A 216 22.99 16.35 -1.18
N PRO A 217 23.51 17.38 -0.51
CA PRO A 217 22.97 18.72 -0.64
C PRO A 217 23.23 19.18 -2.07
N VAL A 218 22.18 19.29 -2.88
CA VAL A 218 22.23 20.14 -4.06
C VAL A 218 22.32 21.57 -3.52
N LEU A 219 23.56 22.07 -3.46
CA LEU A 219 23.85 23.50 -3.34
C LEU A 219 23.24 24.15 -4.58
N THR A 220 21.98 24.55 -4.48
CA THR A 220 21.36 25.41 -5.48
C THR A 220 21.99 26.78 -5.29
N GLU A 221 22.85 27.16 -6.23
CA GLU A 221 23.31 28.53 -6.39
C GLU A 221 22.06 29.42 -6.58
N GLY A 222 21.61 30.06 -5.51
CA GLY A 222 20.56 31.08 -5.61
C GLY A 222 19.63 31.19 -4.41
N VAL A 223 19.87 32.24 -3.61
CA VAL A 223 18.86 33.01 -2.84
C VAL A 223 18.41 32.45 -1.48
N THR A 224 18.81 31.27 -1.03
CA THR A 224 18.69 30.90 0.40
C THR A 224 20.00 31.12 1.14
N SER A 225 20.00 31.74 2.33
CA SER A 225 21.22 31.90 3.11
C SER A 225 21.90 30.53 3.30
N GLU A 226 23.21 30.44 3.08
CA GLU A 226 23.98 29.19 3.18
C GLU A 226 23.72 28.47 4.52
N ARG A 227 23.48 29.24 5.59
CA ARG A 227 23.10 28.74 6.92
C ARG A 227 21.75 28.00 6.92
N SER A 228 20.75 28.48 6.19
CA SER A 228 19.44 27.81 6.10
C SER A 228 19.53 26.52 5.29
N ALA A 229 20.28 26.51 4.18
CA ALA A 229 20.48 25.31 3.37
C ALA A 229 21.20 24.21 4.17
N ALA A 230 22.24 24.57 4.92
CA ALA A 230 22.94 23.64 5.81
C ALA A 230 22.04 23.09 6.94
N ALA A 231 21.17 23.93 7.52
CA ALA A 231 20.22 23.50 8.55
C ALA A 231 19.17 22.53 8.00
N HIS A 232 18.61 22.82 6.81
CA HIS A 232 17.67 21.91 6.12
C HIS A 232 18.32 20.57 5.75
N ALA A 233 19.56 20.59 5.27
CA ALA A 233 20.31 19.36 4.98
C ALA A 233 20.52 18.51 6.24
N LYS A 234 20.92 19.14 7.36
CA LYS A 234 21.09 18.45 8.64
C LYS A 234 19.78 17.83 9.14
N SER A 235 18.68 18.59 9.11
CA SER A 235 17.36 18.09 9.52
C SER A 235 16.89 16.92 8.63
N ARG A 236 17.16 16.97 7.33
CA ARG A 236 16.83 15.87 6.41
C ARG A 236 17.63 14.61 6.72
N ILE A 237 18.93 14.72 7.01
CA ILE A 237 19.77 13.58 7.41
C ILE A 237 19.22 12.94 8.68
N GLU A 238 18.89 13.75 9.69
CA GLU A 238 18.32 13.28 10.95
C GLU A 238 16.98 12.56 10.73
N GLN A 239 16.10 13.11 9.88
CA GLN A 239 14.85 12.47 9.51
C GLN A 239 15.07 11.12 8.82
N LEU A 240 16.03 11.02 7.89
CA LEU A 240 16.35 9.77 7.21
C LEU A 240 16.88 8.70 8.18
N LEU A 241 17.69 9.10 9.17
CA LEU A 241 18.18 8.18 10.20
C LEU A 241 17.03 7.63 11.05
N ILE A 242 16.11 8.51 11.49
CA ILE A 242 14.92 8.11 12.25
C ILE A 242 14.04 7.17 11.42
N GLN A 243 13.78 7.50 10.16
CA GLN A 243 13.00 6.65 9.25
C GLN A 243 13.63 5.28 9.06
N ARG A 244 14.96 5.25 8.86
CA ARG A 244 15.70 3.99 8.71
C ARG A 244 15.60 3.12 9.96
N GLU A 245 15.92 3.67 11.11
CA GLU A 245 15.85 2.96 12.39
C GLU A 245 14.46 2.38 12.64
N ARG A 246 13.42 3.16 12.34
CA ARG A 246 12.04 2.73 12.48
C ARG A 246 11.70 1.55 11.57
N ILE A 247 12.03 1.64 10.29
CA ILE A 247 11.75 0.58 9.32
C ILE A 247 12.57 -0.68 9.63
N GLU A 248 13.82 -0.54 10.10
CA GLU A 248 14.67 -1.66 10.55
C GLU A 248 14.04 -2.41 11.73
N ARG A 249 13.46 -1.69 12.71
CA ARG A 249 12.74 -2.29 13.84
C ARG A 249 11.41 -2.94 13.46
N LEU A 250 10.71 -2.37 12.48
CA LEU A 250 9.40 -2.87 12.05
C LEU A 250 9.49 -4.21 11.29
N ARG A 251 10.53 -4.41 10.48
CA ARG A 251 10.71 -5.62 9.66
C ARG A 251 10.54 -6.95 10.41
N PRO A 252 11.23 -7.20 11.54
CA PRO A 252 11.05 -8.44 12.31
C PRO A 252 9.67 -8.54 12.97
N LEU A 253 9.06 -7.41 13.36
CA LEU A 253 7.70 -7.41 13.93
C LEU A 253 6.66 -7.83 12.90
N LEU A 254 6.77 -7.37 11.65
CA LEU A 254 5.92 -7.82 10.54
C LEU A 254 6.06 -9.33 10.30
N ALA A 255 7.29 -9.87 10.36
CA ALA A 255 7.53 -11.31 10.25
C ALA A 255 6.81 -12.11 11.34
N GLN A 256 6.93 -11.64 12.59
CA GLN A 256 6.30 -12.26 13.75
C GLN A 256 4.76 -12.16 13.66
N ALA A 257 4.24 -11.02 13.18
CA ALA A 257 2.81 -10.80 12.99
C ALA A 257 2.22 -11.83 12.01
N ALA A 258 2.80 -11.97 10.82
CA ALA A 258 2.38 -12.96 9.83
C ALA A 258 2.47 -14.40 10.39
N SER A 259 3.58 -14.74 11.05
CA SER A 259 3.79 -16.06 11.66
C SER A 259 2.74 -16.39 12.72
N SER A 260 2.37 -15.40 13.55
CA SER A 260 1.35 -15.58 14.60
C SER A 260 -0.04 -15.93 14.04
N LEU A 261 -0.42 -15.32 12.91
CA LEU A 261 -1.70 -15.62 12.25
C LEU A 261 -1.68 -17.00 11.58
N LEU A 262 -0.56 -17.36 10.91
CA LEU A 262 -0.37 -18.67 10.30
C LEU A 262 -0.42 -19.81 11.34
N HIS A 263 0.15 -19.58 12.53
CA HIS A 263 0.11 -20.58 13.60
C HIS A 263 -1.33 -20.91 14.03
N GLY A 264 -2.20 -19.90 14.11
CA GLY A 264 -3.63 -20.10 14.38
C GLY A 264 -4.30 -21.00 13.34
N ILE A 265 -3.97 -20.82 12.05
CA ILE A 265 -4.52 -21.61 10.94
C ILE A 265 -4.10 -23.08 11.08
N ILE A 266 -2.84 -23.34 11.43
CA ILE A 266 -2.32 -24.69 11.63
C ILE A 266 -2.96 -25.37 12.85
N ILE A 267 -3.20 -24.64 13.94
CA ILE A 267 -3.89 -25.18 15.11
C ILE A 267 -5.34 -25.54 14.74
N GLN A 268 -6.04 -24.67 14.00
CA GLN A 268 -7.42 -24.95 13.58
C GLN A 268 -7.48 -26.18 12.68
N SER A 269 -6.61 -26.29 11.67
CA SER A 269 -6.64 -27.45 10.74
C SER A 269 -6.37 -28.78 11.45
N ARG A 270 -5.65 -28.77 12.57
CA ARG A 270 -5.41 -29.96 13.42
C ARG A 270 -6.55 -30.28 14.39
N THR A 271 -7.43 -29.32 14.68
CA THR A 271 -8.54 -29.49 15.63
C THR A 271 -9.86 -29.85 14.97
N VAL A 272 -9.97 -29.68 13.65
CA VAL A 272 -11.02 -30.31 12.84
C VAL A 272 -10.63 -31.78 12.65
N PRO A 273 -11.36 -32.76 13.23
CA PRO A 273 -11.11 -34.15 12.92
C PRO A 273 -11.34 -34.33 11.42
N SER A 274 -10.41 -34.99 10.74
CA SER A 274 -10.70 -35.55 9.42
C SER A 274 -12.04 -36.29 9.52
N MET A 275 -13.04 -35.86 8.74
CA MET A 275 -14.26 -36.62 8.53
C MET A 275 -13.89 -37.86 7.70
N ALA A 276 -13.28 -38.84 8.36
CA ALA A 276 -13.27 -40.19 7.86
C ALA A 276 -14.67 -40.77 8.10
N ILE A 277 -15.45 -40.92 7.03
CA ILE A 277 -16.65 -41.73 7.07
C ILE A 277 -16.20 -43.18 7.31
N ARG A 278 -16.55 -43.75 8.47
CA ARG A 278 -16.43 -45.19 8.68
C ARG A 278 -17.66 -45.87 8.06
N ILE A 279 -17.50 -46.46 6.89
CA ILE A 279 -18.45 -47.44 6.35
C ILE A 279 -17.67 -48.73 6.12
N GLY A 280 -17.84 -49.70 7.02
CA GLY A 280 -17.07 -50.95 7.02
C GLY A 280 -15.58 -50.73 7.34
N ASP A 281 -14.85 -51.80 7.64
CA ASP A 281 -13.44 -51.76 8.06
C ASP A 281 -12.44 -51.39 6.94
N GLU A 282 -12.84 -50.58 5.95
CA GLU A 282 -11.98 -50.14 4.86
C GLU A 282 -11.92 -48.61 4.74
N LEU A 283 -10.69 -48.08 4.71
CA LEU A 283 -10.38 -46.68 4.47
C LEU A 283 -10.24 -46.46 2.96
N VAL A 284 -11.20 -45.79 2.34
CA VAL A 284 -11.12 -45.38 0.93
C VAL A 284 -10.86 -43.86 0.85
N PRO A 285 -9.75 -43.41 0.24
CA PRO A 285 -9.51 -41.99 -0.01
C PRO A 285 -10.48 -41.45 -1.06
N LEU A 286 -11.07 -40.28 -0.79
CA LEU A 286 -11.88 -39.54 -1.77
C LEU A 286 -10.98 -38.75 -2.71
N ASP A 287 -10.53 -39.40 -3.78
CA ASP A 287 -10.06 -38.73 -5.01
C ASP A 287 -10.73 -39.44 -6.18
N ALA A 288 -11.74 -38.79 -6.77
CA ALA A 288 -12.04 -38.76 -8.20
C ALA A 288 -13.45 -38.19 -8.37
N GLU A 289 -13.52 -37.06 -9.05
CA GLU A 289 -14.72 -36.62 -9.75
C GLU A 289 -15.25 -37.77 -10.61
N GLU A 290 -16.50 -38.15 -10.43
CA GLU A 290 -17.29 -38.75 -11.51
C GLU A 290 -18.49 -37.85 -11.74
N ASP A 291 -18.38 -37.06 -12.81
CA ASP A 291 -19.47 -36.40 -13.49
C ASP A 291 -20.60 -37.40 -13.74
N ALA A 292 -21.74 -37.16 -13.09
CA ALA A 292 -22.97 -37.86 -13.40
C ALA A 292 -23.57 -37.29 -14.68
N ASP A 293 -23.20 -37.83 -15.84
CA ASP A 293 -23.99 -37.68 -17.07
C ASP A 293 -25.07 -38.77 -17.11
N ASN A 294 -26.28 -38.34 -16.77
CA ASN A 294 -27.52 -39.08 -17.00
C ASN A 294 -28.18 -38.46 -18.24
N LEU A 295 -28.26 -39.20 -19.36
CA LEU A 295 -29.17 -39.08 -20.53
C LEU A 295 -28.67 -40.16 -21.53
N ASP A 296 -29.36 -41.27 -21.80
CA ASP A 296 -30.60 -41.33 -22.56
C ASP A 296 -31.36 -42.65 -22.31
N THR A 297 -32.65 -42.52 -22.02
CA THR A 297 -33.67 -43.55 -22.29
C THR A 297 -34.40 -43.18 -23.58
N LEU A 298 -34.25 -43.96 -24.64
CA LEU A 298 -35.24 -44.09 -25.71
C LEU A 298 -35.38 -45.56 -26.11
N GLY A 299 -36.43 -46.18 -25.58
CA GLY A 299 -37.07 -47.41 -26.02
C GLY A 299 -38.55 -47.28 -25.76
#